data_AF-A0A959QGR3-F1
#
_entry.id   AF-A0A959QGR3-F1
#
_cell.length_a   1.000
_cell.length_b   1.000
_cell.length_c   1.000
_cell.angle_alpha   90.00
_cell.angle_beta   90.00
_cell.angle_gamma   90.00
#
_symmetry.space_group_name_H-M   'P 1'
#
loop_
_entity.id
_entity.type
_entity.pdbx_description
1 polymer ?
#
loop_
_entity_poly.entity_id
_entity_poly.type
_entity_poly.pdbx_seq_one_letter_code
_entity_poly.pdbx_strand_id
1 'polypeptide(L)'
;MKKNLLVTLLLLTVSMLSAQVVWEDFENGPNLNWVASDGTFNGAIANPDTSGINKSDSVGSYTKGYDRSFSLFRVQMESAFDISENNIFRMQVWSPIATEV
;
A
#
# COMPACT_ATOMS: atom_id res chain seq x y z
N MET A 1 23.72 -28.02 -21.43
CA MET A 1 23.51 -27.79 -19.98
C MET A 1 23.83 -26.35 -19.57
N LYS A 2 25.02 -25.79 -19.83
CA LYS A 2 25.40 -24.42 -19.42
C LYS A 2 24.55 -23.28 -20.04
N LYS A 3 24.16 -23.41 -21.32
CA LYS A 3 23.31 -22.40 -22.00
C LYS A 3 21.89 -22.35 -21.44
N ASN A 4 21.30 -23.50 -21.14
CA ASN A 4 19.95 -23.58 -20.58
C ASN A 4 19.94 -23.09 -19.12
N LEU A 5 20.98 -23.38 -18.34
CA LEU A 5 21.13 -22.87 -16.98
C LEU A 5 21.22 -21.33 -16.95
N LEU A 6 21.92 -20.72 -17.89
CA LEU A 6 22.05 -19.26 -18.00
C LEU A 6 20.70 -18.60 -18.35
N VAL A 7 19.92 -19.21 -19.25
CA VAL A 7 18.58 -18.73 -19.64
C VAL A 7 17.59 -18.87 -18.48
N THR A 8 17.64 -19.98 -17.73
CA THR A 8 16.79 -20.17 -16.53
C THR A 8 17.14 -19.17 -15.43
N LEU A 9 18.44 -18.91 -15.20
CA LEU A 9 18.88 -17.91 -14.22
C LEU A 9 18.43 -16.49 -14.62
N LEU A 10 18.53 -16.15 -15.91
CA LEU A 10 18.06 -14.87 -16.43
C LEU A 10 16.53 -14.70 -16.28
N LEU A 11 15.74 -15.74 -16.59
CA LEU A 11 14.28 -15.72 -16.42
C LEU A 11 13.87 -15.58 -14.93
N LEU A 12 14.58 -16.23 -14.01
CA LEU A 12 14.36 -16.08 -12.56
C LEU A 12 14.69 -14.66 -12.07
N THR A 13 15.72 -14.01 -12.61
CA THR A 13 16.07 -12.64 -12.23
C THR A 13 15.06 -11.61 -12.74
N VAL A 14 14.44 -11.84 -13.91
CA VAL A 14 13.41 -10.94 -14.45
C VAL A 14 12.15 -10.93 -13.58
N SER A 15 11.80 -12.06 -12.97
CA SER A 15 10.65 -12.14 -12.04
C SER A 15 10.83 -11.43 -10.70
N MET A 16 12.04 -10.94 -10.38
CA MET A 16 12.32 -10.21 -9.13
C MET A 16 12.45 -8.69 -9.34
N LEU A 17 12.35 -8.19 -10.58
CA LEU A 17 12.39 -6.76 -10.87
C LEU A 17 11.01 -6.14 -10.60
N SER A 18 10.89 -5.40 -9.49
CA SER A 18 9.80 -4.44 -9.31
C SER A 18 10.32 -3.06 -9.69
N ALA A 19 9.77 -2.48 -10.76
CA ALA A 19 10.06 -1.11 -11.16
C ALA A 19 9.21 -0.07 -10.42
N GLN A 20 8.29 -0.49 -9.54
CA GLN A 20 7.42 0.44 -8.84
C GLN A 20 8.13 1.06 -7.64
N VAL A 21 7.95 2.37 -7.46
CA VAL A 21 8.29 3.05 -6.21
C VAL A 21 7.21 2.72 -5.18
N VAL A 22 7.60 2.16 -4.03
CA VAL A 22 6.71 1.88 -2.91
C VAL A 22 6.97 2.93 -1.84
N TRP A 23 5.96 3.75 -1.55
CA TRP A 23 6.02 4.72 -0.45
C TRP A 23 5.42 4.20 0.84
N GLU A 24 4.45 3.29 0.73
CA GLU A 24 3.77 2.69 1.87
C GLU A 24 3.26 1.30 1.52
N ASP A 25 3.53 0.35 2.41
CA ASP A 25 3.05 -1.04 2.37
C ASP A 25 2.68 -1.58 3.78
N PHE A 26 2.99 -0.84 4.85
CA PHE A 26 2.76 -1.18 6.25
C PHE A 26 3.46 -2.44 6.80
N GLU A 27 4.21 -3.19 5.98
CA GLU A 27 4.82 -4.49 6.33
C GLU A 27 5.85 -4.41 7.47
N ASN A 28 6.37 -3.21 7.74
CA ASN A 28 7.27 -2.93 8.86
C ASN A 28 6.76 -1.76 9.71
N GLY A 29 5.44 -1.62 9.80
CA GLY A 29 4.78 -0.43 10.34
C GLY A 29 4.66 0.69 9.29
N PRO A 30 4.06 1.83 9.67
CA PRO A 30 3.84 2.94 8.76
C PRO A 30 5.16 3.57 8.34
N ASN A 31 5.42 3.65 7.03
CA ASN A 31 6.59 4.33 6.48
C ASN A 31 6.38 5.84 6.34
N LEU A 32 5.11 6.27 6.26
CA LEU A 32 4.74 7.67 6.11
C LEU A 32 4.06 8.23 7.38
N ASN A 33 4.13 9.56 7.53
CA ASN A 33 3.52 10.29 8.63
C ASN A 33 2.02 10.50 8.39
N TRP A 34 1.24 9.44 8.57
CA TRP A 34 -0.22 9.47 8.41
C TRP A 34 -0.91 10.32 9.48
N VAL A 35 -1.87 11.13 9.04
CA VAL A 35 -2.65 12.04 9.89
C VAL A 35 -4.14 11.75 9.71
N ALA A 36 -4.79 11.36 10.81
CA ALA A 36 -6.23 11.22 10.92
C ALA A 36 -6.83 12.49 11.52
N SER A 37 -7.48 13.33 10.71
CA SER A 37 -8.07 14.60 11.18
C SER A 37 -9.50 14.44 11.71
N ASP A 38 -10.25 13.49 11.18
CA ASP A 38 -11.68 13.30 11.49
C ASP A 38 -12.03 11.86 11.93
N GLY A 39 -11.02 11.07 12.28
CA GLY A 39 -11.16 9.67 12.66
C GLY A 39 -9.94 9.19 13.44
N THR A 40 -9.71 7.88 13.48
CA THR A 40 -8.57 7.29 14.19
C THR A 40 -7.73 6.45 13.24
N PHE A 41 -6.44 6.75 13.16
CA PHE A 41 -5.47 5.84 12.55
C PHE A 41 -5.01 4.85 13.62
N ASN A 42 -5.31 3.57 13.41
CA ASN A 42 -5.04 2.51 14.38
C ASN A 42 -3.63 1.90 14.22
N GLY A 43 -2.84 2.41 13.27
CA GLY A 43 -1.53 1.86 12.91
C GLY A 43 -1.61 0.70 11.94
N ALA A 44 -0.51 -0.03 11.80
CA ALA A 44 -0.46 -1.27 11.04
C ALA A 44 -1.09 -2.41 11.84
N ILE A 45 -1.95 -3.19 11.19
CA ILE A 45 -2.59 -4.39 11.74
C ILE A 45 -2.34 -5.57 10.80
N ALA A 46 -2.57 -6.81 11.28
CA ALA A 46 -2.59 -7.98 10.39
C ALA A 46 -3.65 -7.79 9.30
N ASN A 47 -3.31 -8.12 8.06
CA ASN A 47 -4.20 -7.95 6.92
C ASN A 47 -5.48 -8.79 7.11
N PRO A 48 -6.67 -8.17 7.23
CA PRO A 48 -7.90 -8.89 7.48
C PRO A 48 -8.42 -9.66 6.26
N ASP A 49 -7.90 -9.40 5.06
CA ASP A 49 -8.28 -10.09 3.83
C ASP A 49 -7.07 -10.30 2.90
N THR A 50 -6.39 -11.44 3.09
CA THR A 50 -5.27 -11.88 2.22
C THR A 50 -5.74 -12.70 1.01
N SER A 51 -7.04 -12.93 0.87
CA SER A 51 -7.60 -13.76 -0.21
C SER A 51 -7.68 -13.02 -1.55
N GLY A 52 -7.65 -11.69 -1.51
CA GLY A 52 -7.75 -10.81 -2.67
C GLY A 52 -6.42 -10.56 -3.41
N ILE A 53 -6.36 -9.40 -4.07
CA ILE A 53 -5.17 -8.94 -4.80
C ILE A 53 -4.05 -8.51 -3.84
N ASN A 54 -4.41 -7.98 -2.66
CA ASN A 54 -3.44 -7.64 -1.63
C ASN A 54 -3.14 -8.89 -0.78
N LYS A 55 -1.92 -9.41 -0.90
CA LYS A 55 -1.42 -10.57 -0.15
C LYS A 55 -0.41 -10.19 0.93
N SER A 56 -0.30 -8.91 1.28
CA SER A 56 0.56 -8.43 2.36
C SER A 56 0.17 -9.04 3.70
N ASP A 57 1.13 -9.22 4.61
CA ASP A 57 0.88 -9.76 5.95
C ASP A 57 0.19 -8.72 6.84
N SER A 58 0.39 -7.43 6.56
CA SER A 58 -0.13 -6.30 7.30
C SER A 58 -0.70 -5.19 6.40
N VAL A 59 -1.53 -4.34 7.00
CA VAL A 59 -2.14 -3.17 6.34
C VAL A 59 -2.30 -2.02 7.34
N GLY A 60 -2.36 -0.79 6.83
CA GLY A 60 -2.77 0.37 7.62
C GLY A 60 -4.27 0.35 7.91
N SER A 61 -4.64 0.60 9.16
CA SER A 61 -6.05 0.62 9.60
C SER A 61 -6.50 2.03 9.96
N TYR A 62 -7.62 2.44 9.38
CA TYR A 62 -8.27 3.71 9.67
C TYR A 62 -9.74 3.50 10.03
N THR A 63 -10.16 4.05 11.16
CA THR A 63 -11.55 4.09 11.59
C THR A 63 -12.12 5.49 11.31
N LYS A 64 -13.11 5.55 10.42
CA LYS A 64 -13.89 6.76 10.10
C LYS A 64 -14.58 7.31 11.36
N GLY A 65 -14.71 8.62 11.48
CA GLY A 65 -15.54 9.26 12.51
C GLY A 65 -17.03 8.90 12.36
N TYR A 66 -17.69 8.60 13.47
CA TYR A 66 -19.07 8.08 13.50
C TYR A 66 -20.15 9.13 13.15
N ASP A 67 -19.91 10.42 13.44
CA ASP A 67 -20.93 11.48 13.43
C ASP A 67 -20.94 12.37 12.17
N ARG A 68 -20.42 11.86 11.07
CA ARG A 68 -20.11 12.66 9.88
C ARG A 68 -20.15 11.85 8.60
N SER A 69 -20.59 12.47 7.51
CA SER A 69 -20.66 11.79 6.21
C SER A 69 -19.27 11.47 5.62
N PHE A 70 -18.23 12.20 6.03
CA PHE A 70 -16.86 12.04 5.52
C PHE A 70 -15.84 12.17 6.65
N SER A 71 -14.66 11.58 6.48
CA SER A 71 -13.54 11.78 7.41
C SER A 71 -12.22 11.86 6.66
N LEU A 72 -11.38 12.83 7.01
CA LEU A 72 -10.09 13.04 6.39
C LEU A 72 -9.00 12.17 7.03
N PHE A 73 -8.40 11.33 6.19
CA PHE A 73 -7.16 10.60 6.44
C PHE A 73 -6.16 10.97 5.35
N ARG A 74 -5.00 11.49 5.73
CA ARG A 74 -4.05 12.08 4.78
C ARG A 74 -2.61 11.83 5.17
N VAL A 75 -1.73 12.00 4.19
CA VAL A 75 -0.30 12.14 4.40
C VAL A 75 0.21 13.26 3.50
N GLN A 76 1.15 14.04 4.02
CA GLN A 76 1.82 15.11 3.27
C GLN A 76 3.26 14.68 3.02
N MET A 77 3.68 14.71 1.76
CA MET A 77 5.08 14.46 1.40
C MET A 77 5.92 15.73 1.58
N GLU A 78 7.17 15.57 1.99
CA GLU A 78 8.15 16.66 2.13
C GLU A 78 8.59 17.25 0.78
N SER A 79 8.53 16.43 -0.28
CA SER A 79 8.85 16.83 -1.65
C SER A 79 7.74 16.41 -2.61
N ALA A 80 7.64 17.12 -3.74
CA ALA A 80 6.76 16.72 -4.83
C ALA A 80 7.15 15.33 -5.37
N PHE A 81 6.16 14.57 -5.83
CA PHE A 81 6.39 13.31 -6.53
C PHE A 81 7.05 13.59 -7.89
N ASP A 82 8.10 12.84 -8.21
CA ASP A 82 8.63 12.80 -9.57
C ASP A 82 7.80 11.83 -10.40
N ILE A 83 7.06 12.38 -11.36
CA ILE A 83 6.18 11.64 -12.28
C ILE A 83 6.73 11.60 -13.70
N SER A 84 8.01 11.94 -13.92
CA SER A 84 8.63 11.94 -15.25
C SER A 84 8.81 10.51 -15.81
N GLU A 85 9.02 9.53 -14.93
CA GLU A 85 9.17 8.11 -15.28
C GLU A 85 7.99 7.27 -14.77
N ASN A 86 7.60 7.42 -13.49
CA ASN A 86 6.53 6.66 -12.83
C ASN A 86 5.26 7.50 -12.68
N ASN A 87 4.55 7.72 -13.80
CA ASN A 87 3.41 8.63 -13.87
C ASN A 87 2.04 8.03 -13.45
N ILE A 88 2.03 6.86 -12.82
CA ILE A 88 0.81 6.21 -12.34
C ILE A 88 0.91 5.98 -10.83
N PHE A 89 -0.03 6.56 -10.09
CA PHE A 89 -0.22 6.28 -8.68
C PHE A 89 -1.22 5.13 -8.49
N ARG A 90 -0.90 4.18 -7.61
CA ARG A 90 -1.77 3.05 -7.26
C ARG A 90 -1.93 2.98 -5.75
N MET A 91 -3.15 2.73 -5.30
CA MET A 91 -3.48 2.51 -3.90
C MET A 91 -4.50 1.38 -3.81
N GLN A 92 -4.32 0.49 -2.85
CA GLN A 92 -5.29 -0.54 -2.51
C GLN A 92 -6.07 -0.09 -1.29
N VAL A 93 -7.39 -0.16 -1.37
CA VAL A 93 -8.29 0.20 -0.26
C VAL A 93 -9.25 -0.95 -0.06
N TRP A 94 -9.37 -1.38 1.20
CA TRP A 94 -10.33 -2.39 1.62
C TRP A 94 -11.30 -1.77 2.62
N SER A 95 -12.59 -1.87 2.32
CA SER A 95 -13.68 -1.34 3.15
C SER A 95 -14.88 -2.30 3.06
N PRO A 96 -14.96 -3.32 3.93
CA PRO A 96 -15.97 -4.37 3.84
C PRO A 96 -17.35 -3.93 4.33
N ILE A 97 -17.42 -2.83 5.09
CA ILE A 97 -18.64 -2.32 5.72
C ILE A 97 -19.03 -1.02 5.01
N ALA A 98 -20.31 -0.85 4.75
CA ALA A 98 -20.84 0.40 4.22
C ALA A 98 -20.69 1.54 5.25
N THR A 99 -20.39 2.74 4.77
CA THR A 99 -20.36 3.93 5.64
C THR A 99 -21.72 4.15 6.30
N GLU A 100 -21.73 4.28 7.63
CA GLU A 100 -22.86 4.77 8.40
C GLU A 100 -22.86 6.31 8.38
N VAL A 101 -24.05 6.91 8.27
CA VAL A 101 -24.31 8.36 8.27
C VAL A 101 -24.97 8.77 9.58
#